data_AF-M7W8S9-F1
#
_entry.id   AF-M7W8S9-F1
#
_cell.length_a   1.000
_cell.length_b   1.000
_cell.length_c   1.000
_cell.angle_alpha   90.00
_cell.angle_beta   90.00
_cell.angle_gamma   90.00
#
_symmetry.space_group_name_H-M   'P 1'
#
loop_
_entity.id
_entity.type
_entity.pdbx_description
1 polymer ?
#
loop_
_entity_poly.entity_id
_entity_poly.type
_entity_poly.pdbx_seq_one_letter_code
_entity_poly.pdbx_strand_id
1 'polypeptide(L)'
;MNVSLSFLTTKSHSAIYIHIICLLLVFLLSISILCNVQFMRFKVPFTYCEFGTHISLLFLLIFVQQPQFFLAPSTIQSFIKNYPSIIIMWIFLLVLMVVIAFIPHQPMYVSVQRKSFHFIAALIYTIGIRSNALFLSVLSNNLVVLFVILDFLRIKLAPTGILSQLFQRYRDSHQDPNLSLGFPAFLLLYVNTLPLLLFRSHFHCAIISSIITVDIGDAFAAIVGSYCGKYFPITRCGNKTLIGTLSFIITSIFFGMIINTYIPLYLSFNQLVLISITSGLMELT
;
A
#
# COMPACT_ATOMS: atom_id res chain seq x y z
N MET A 1 -2.97 -16.15 -27.78
CA MET A 1 -3.01 -14.92 -28.61
C MET A 1 -1.87 -14.02 -28.18
N ASN A 2 -0.81 -13.94 -28.99
CA ASN A 2 0.32 -13.03 -28.79
C ASN A 2 -0.18 -11.60 -29.02
N VAL A 3 -0.39 -10.84 -27.94
CA VAL A 3 -0.58 -9.39 -28.04
C VAL A 3 0.79 -8.80 -28.37
N SER A 4 0.94 -8.36 -29.61
CA SER A 4 2.15 -7.72 -30.11
C SER A 4 2.55 -6.54 -29.22
N LEU A 5 3.81 -6.55 -28.78
CA LEU A 5 4.51 -5.51 -28.03
C LEU A 5 4.71 -4.19 -28.82
N SER A 6 3.86 -3.89 -29.80
CA SER A 6 4.04 -2.77 -30.75
C SER A 6 3.54 -1.42 -30.22
N PHE A 7 3.05 -1.34 -28.98
CA PHE A 7 2.57 -0.07 -28.39
C PHE A 7 3.63 0.66 -27.53
N LEU A 8 4.88 0.19 -27.52
CA LEU A 8 5.95 0.66 -26.61
C LEU A 8 7.00 1.61 -27.22
N THR A 9 6.82 2.08 -28.46
CA THR A 9 7.88 2.81 -29.19
C THR A 9 7.60 4.30 -29.45
N THR A 10 6.97 5.00 -28.51
CA THR A 10 7.01 6.48 -28.48
C THR A 10 7.40 6.98 -27.09
N LYS A 11 8.59 6.60 -26.61
CA LYS A 11 9.21 7.29 -25.47
C LYS A 11 9.70 8.66 -25.95
N SER A 12 8.88 9.71 -25.79
CA SER A 12 9.43 11.06 -25.86
C SER A 12 10.40 11.23 -24.69
N HIS A 13 11.61 11.73 -24.96
CA HIS A 13 12.60 11.98 -23.92
C HIS A 13 12.04 12.88 -22.80
N SER A 14 11.08 13.76 -23.12
CA SER A 14 10.34 14.58 -22.16
C SER A 14 9.60 13.78 -21.08
N ALA A 15 8.99 12.64 -21.41
CA ALA A 15 8.28 11.82 -20.43
C ALA A 15 9.24 11.18 -19.41
N ILE A 16 10.45 10.83 -19.84
CA ILE A 16 11.49 10.28 -18.98
C ILE A 16 12.00 11.36 -18.01
N TYR A 17 12.27 12.57 -18.50
CA TYR A 17 12.71 13.69 -17.65
C TYR A 17 11.67 14.09 -16.61
N ILE A 18 10.39 14.16 -17.00
CA ILE A 18 9.28 14.43 -16.06
C ILE A 18 9.20 13.34 -15.00
N HIS A 19 9.37 12.07 -15.38
CA HIS A 19 9.36 10.95 -14.45
C HIS A 19 10.52 10.99 -13.45
N ILE A 20 11.73 11.35 -13.90
CA ILE A 20 12.90 11.51 -13.03
C ILE A 20 12.69 12.67 -12.05
N ILE A 21 12.15 13.80 -12.50
CA ILE A 21 11.82 14.95 -11.63
C ILE A 21 10.78 14.56 -10.58
N CYS A 22 9.76 13.82 -11.00
CA CYS A 22 8.72 13.26 -10.12
C CYS A 22 9.29 12.32 -9.04
N LEU A 23 10.17 11.40 -9.42
CA LEU A 23 10.87 10.52 -8.48
C LEU A 23 11.75 11.30 -7.49
N LEU A 24 12.47 12.30 -7.99
CA LEU A 24 13.30 13.17 -7.16
C LEU A 24 12.45 13.95 -6.15
N LEU A 25 11.29 14.47 -6.56
CA LEU A 25 10.36 15.17 -5.68
C LEU A 25 9.76 14.25 -4.61
N VAL A 26 9.36 13.02 -4.96
CA VAL A 26 8.86 12.03 -3.98
C VAL A 26 9.97 11.64 -3.01
N PHE A 27 11.19 11.45 -3.48
CA PHE A 27 12.35 11.16 -2.65
C PHE A 27 12.66 12.31 -1.68
N LEU A 28 12.74 13.55 -2.18
CA LEU A 28 12.97 14.74 -1.36
C LEU A 28 11.85 14.97 -0.35
N LEU A 29 10.60 14.70 -0.74
CA LEU A 29 9.45 14.76 0.16
C LEU A 29 9.53 13.68 1.26
N SER A 30 9.90 12.45 0.90
CA SER A 30 10.10 11.36 1.87
C SER A 30 11.23 11.68 2.86
N ILE A 31 12.33 12.27 2.38
CA ILE A 31 13.41 12.79 3.23
C ILE A 31 12.88 13.93 4.11
N SER A 32 12.10 14.88 3.57
CA SER A 32 11.55 15.98 4.35
C SER A 32 10.63 15.50 5.49
N ILE A 33 9.79 14.48 5.24
CA ILE A 33 8.97 13.83 6.26
C ILE A 33 9.86 13.16 7.32
N LEU A 34 10.85 12.37 6.90
CA LEU A 34 11.78 11.68 7.81
C LEU A 34 12.64 12.65 8.63
N CYS A 35 13.09 13.76 8.03
CA CYS A 35 13.85 14.81 8.70
C CYS A 35 12.98 15.62 9.66
N ASN A 36 11.68 15.80 9.39
CA ASN A 36 10.75 16.38 10.36
C ASN A 36 10.49 15.45 11.55
N VAL A 37 10.58 14.13 11.35
CA VAL A 37 10.48 13.13 12.43
C VAL A 37 11.71 13.14 13.35
N GLN A 38 12.90 13.48 12.83
CA GLN A 38 14.15 13.34 13.60
C GLN A 38 14.85 14.65 14.01
N PHE A 39 14.67 15.79 13.33
CA PHE A 39 15.64 16.90 13.44
C PHE A 39 15.07 18.31 13.73
N MET A 40 13.78 18.56 13.55
CA MET A 40 13.27 19.94 13.66
C MET A 40 12.75 20.26 15.07
N ARG A 41 13.47 21.13 15.79
CA ARG A 41 12.97 21.83 17.01
C ARG A 41 11.72 22.67 16.76
N PHE A 42 11.39 22.94 15.50
CA PHE A 42 10.11 23.51 15.10
C PHE A 42 9.15 22.37 14.82
N LYS A 43 8.16 22.19 15.71
CA LYS A 43 7.01 21.31 15.48
C LYS A 43 6.19 21.88 14.31
N VAL A 44 6.58 21.60 13.08
CA VAL A 44 5.70 21.81 11.93
C VAL A 44 4.53 20.86 12.14
N PRO A 45 3.28 21.35 12.21
CA PRO A 45 2.14 20.47 12.42
C PRO A 45 2.11 19.40 11.35
N PHE A 46 2.01 18.13 11.76
CA PHE A 46 2.07 16.96 10.87
C PHE A 46 1.05 17.05 9.72
N THR A 47 -0.04 17.80 9.93
CA THR A 47 -1.05 18.17 8.94
C THR A 47 -0.48 18.88 7.70
N TYR A 48 0.58 19.68 7.83
CA TYR A 48 1.22 20.34 6.68
C TYR A 48 2.11 19.39 5.88
N CYS A 49 2.81 18.46 6.55
CA CYS A 49 3.55 17.40 5.87
C CYS A 49 2.60 16.46 5.15
N GLU A 50 1.52 16.07 5.81
CA GLU A 50 0.44 15.29 5.21
C GLU A 50 -0.15 16.00 3.99
N PHE A 51 -0.54 17.28 4.12
CA PHE A 51 -1.05 18.06 2.99
C PHE A 51 -0.03 18.18 1.84
N GLY A 52 1.24 18.40 2.17
CA GLY A 52 2.35 18.39 1.21
C GLY A 52 2.47 17.05 0.49
N THR A 53 2.36 15.92 1.20
CA THR A 53 2.35 14.59 0.58
C THR A 53 1.19 14.38 -0.36
N HIS A 54 -0.02 14.81 0.03
CA HIS A 54 -1.21 14.71 -0.79
C HIS A 54 -1.11 15.57 -2.05
N ILE A 55 -0.58 16.80 -1.93
CA ILE A 55 -0.35 17.69 -3.07
C ILE A 55 0.72 17.12 -4.00
N SER A 56 1.92 16.81 -3.49
CA SER A 56 3.00 16.25 -4.31
C SER A 56 2.57 14.96 -4.99
N LEU A 57 1.74 14.17 -4.33
CA LEU A 57 1.12 13.00 -4.92
C LEU A 57 0.15 13.38 -6.04
N LEU A 58 -0.82 14.26 -5.81
CA LEU A 58 -1.73 14.70 -6.88
C LEU A 58 -0.96 15.21 -8.10
N PHE A 59 0.11 15.98 -7.88
CA PHE A 59 1.04 16.38 -8.93
C PHE A 59 1.71 15.18 -9.61
N LEU A 60 2.28 14.23 -8.85
CA LEU A 60 2.85 13.00 -9.42
C LEU A 60 1.84 12.25 -10.30
N LEU A 61 0.62 12.08 -9.81
CA LEU A 61 -0.44 11.35 -10.51
C LEU A 61 -0.82 12.08 -11.80
N ILE A 62 -1.05 13.39 -11.75
CA ILE A 62 -1.42 14.23 -12.90
C ILE A 62 -0.30 14.28 -13.94
N PHE A 63 0.96 14.41 -13.53
CA PHE A 63 2.09 14.60 -14.45
C PHE A 63 2.68 13.30 -15.00
N VAL A 64 2.65 12.19 -14.25
CA VAL A 64 3.09 10.88 -14.74
C VAL A 64 2.03 10.24 -15.66
N GLN A 65 0.75 10.57 -15.48
CA GLN A 65 -0.35 10.09 -16.34
C GLN A 65 -0.73 11.09 -17.44
N GLN A 66 -0.06 11.00 -18.58
CA GLN A 66 -0.68 11.39 -19.87
C GLN A 66 -1.43 10.17 -20.46
N PRO A 67 -2.42 10.34 -21.37
CA PRO A 67 -3.83 10.69 -21.13
C PRO A 67 -4.69 9.56 -20.52
N GLN A 68 -4.10 8.54 -19.88
CA GLN A 68 -4.83 7.37 -19.35
C GLN A 68 -5.40 7.55 -17.94
N PHE A 69 -5.69 8.80 -17.53
CA PHE A 69 -6.26 9.08 -16.21
C PHE A 69 -7.61 8.37 -16.01
N PHE A 70 -8.38 8.31 -17.09
CA PHE A 70 -9.67 7.64 -17.12
C PHE A 70 -9.58 6.31 -17.85
N LEU A 71 -10.09 5.27 -17.20
CA LEU A 71 -10.36 4.00 -17.86
C LEU A 71 -11.48 4.23 -18.89
N ALA A 72 -11.15 4.11 -20.18
CA ALA A 72 -12.17 4.13 -21.22
C ALA A 72 -13.22 3.04 -20.93
N PRO A 73 -14.54 3.31 -21.12
CA PRO A 73 -15.58 2.32 -20.88
C PRO A 73 -15.33 0.98 -21.61
N SER A 74 -14.76 1.04 -22.80
CA SER A 74 -14.34 -0.13 -23.58
C SER A 74 -13.27 -0.97 -22.88
N THR A 75 -12.30 -0.35 -22.22
CA THR A 75 -11.26 -1.03 -21.43
C THR A 75 -11.87 -1.73 -20.22
N ILE A 76 -12.80 -1.08 -19.52
CA ILE A 76 -13.53 -1.66 -18.37
C ILE A 76 -14.35 -2.86 -18.83
N GLN A 77 -15.14 -2.70 -19.89
CA GLN A 77 -15.98 -3.76 -20.45
C GLN A 77 -15.13 -4.95 -20.91
N SER A 78 -13.99 -4.68 -21.57
CA SER A 78 -13.03 -5.71 -21.98
C SER A 78 -12.45 -6.45 -20.77
N PHE A 79 -12.05 -5.75 -19.72
CA PHE A 79 -11.53 -6.37 -18.50
C PHE A 79 -12.58 -7.27 -17.83
N ILE A 80 -13.81 -6.78 -17.65
CA ILE A 80 -14.91 -7.54 -17.06
C ILE A 80 -15.20 -8.80 -17.88
N LYS A 81 -15.25 -8.69 -19.21
CA LYS A 81 -15.52 -9.83 -20.10
C LYS A 81 -14.40 -10.87 -20.05
N ASN A 82 -13.14 -10.45 -19.97
CA ASN A 82 -11.99 -11.35 -20.02
C ASN A 82 -11.64 -11.95 -18.64
N TYR A 83 -12.00 -11.28 -17.54
CA TYR A 83 -11.61 -11.68 -16.18
C TYR A 83 -12.79 -11.70 -15.18
N PRO A 84 -13.92 -12.38 -15.47
CA PRO A 84 -15.09 -12.35 -14.60
C PRO A 84 -14.85 -12.98 -13.23
N SER A 85 -14.04 -14.04 -13.15
CA SER A 85 -13.68 -14.70 -11.88
C SER A 85 -12.94 -13.77 -10.93
N ILE A 86 -12.11 -12.88 -11.48
CA ILE A 86 -11.32 -11.90 -10.71
C ILE A 86 -12.22 -10.83 -10.14
N ILE A 87 -13.18 -10.34 -10.93
CA ILE A 87 -14.18 -9.38 -10.47
C ILE A 87 -15.00 -9.97 -9.32
N ILE A 88 -15.49 -11.20 -9.45
CA ILE A 88 -16.25 -11.89 -8.39
C ILE A 88 -15.42 -12.00 -7.11
N MET A 89 -14.16 -12.42 -7.24
CA MET A 89 -13.27 -12.54 -6.11
C MET A 89 -12.94 -11.18 -5.47
N TRP A 90 -12.72 -10.12 -6.26
CA TRP A 90 -12.53 -8.77 -5.71
C TRP A 90 -13.77 -8.27 -4.98
N ILE A 91 -14.97 -8.52 -5.52
CA ILE A 91 -16.23 -8.20 -4.82
C ILE A 91 -16.28 -8.96 -3.48
N PHE A 92 -15.97 -10.26 -3.48
CA PHE A 92 -15.92 -11.05 -2.26
C PHE A 92 -14.93 -10.48 -1.23
N LEU A 93 -13.71 -10.13 -1.66
CA LEU A 93 -12.68 -9.55 -0.80
C LEU A 93 -13.09 -8.17 -0.25
N LEU A 94 -13.75 -7.33 -1.06
CA LEU A 94 -14.29 -6.04 -0.62
C LEU A 94 -15.44 -6.22 0.38
N VAL A 95 -16.33 -7.18 0.15
CA VAL A 95 -17.39 -7.52 1.12
C VAL A 95 -16.77 -8.01 2.43
N LEU A 96 -15.73 -8.85 2.36
CA LEU A 96 -15.00 -9.31 3.55
C LEU A 96 -14.36 -8.14 4.30
N MET A 97 -13.75 -7.18 3.60
CA MET A 97 -13.24 -5.94 4.21
C MET A 97 -14.35 -5.18 4.94
N VAL A 98 -15.53 -5.03 4.33
CA VAL A 98 -16.69 -4.38 4.94
C VAL A 98 -17.14 -5.14 6.20
N VAL A 99 -17.26 -6.46 6.14
CA VAL A 99 -17.63 -7.30 7.30
C VAL A 99 -16.62 -7.12 8.43
N ILE A 100 -15.32 -7.18 8.12
CA ILE A 100 -14.25 -6.95 9.10
C ILE A 100 -14.35 -5.55 9.69
N ALA A 101 -14.66 -4.52 8.89
CA ALA A 101 -14.83 -3.15 9.37
C ALA A 101 -15.96 -3.00 10.39
N PHE A 102 -17.00 -3.85 10.33
CA PHE A 102 -18.14 -3.85 11.25
C PHE A 102 -17.91 -4.66 12.53
N ILE A 103 -16.83 -5.43 12.65
CA ILE A 103 -16.48 -6.13 13.89
C ILE A 103 -16.27 -5.08 15.01
N PRO A 104 -16.88 -5.26 16.21
CA PRO A 104 -16.77 -4.32 17.31
C PRO A 104 -15.32 -4.04 17.70
N HIS A 105 -15.02 -2.76 17.91
CA HIS A 105 -13.68 -2.31 18.25
C HIS A 105 -13.29 -2.79 19.65
N GLN A 106 -12.35 -3.74 19.70
CA GLN A 106 -11.70 -4.16 20.94
C GLN A 106 -10.21 -3.83 20.86
N PRO A 107 -9.59 -3.29 21.93
CA PRO A 107 -8.22 -2.76 21.90
C PRO A 107 -7.16 -3.77 21.46
N MET A 108 -7.34 -5.06 21.79
CA MET A 108 -6.44 -6.13 21.33
C MET A 108 -6.57 -6.40 19.81
N TYR A 109 -7.70 -6.06 19.22
CA TYR A 109 -8.08 -6.42 17.86
C TYR A 109 -7.92 -5.29 16.85
N VAL A 110 -7.69 -4.04 17.28
CA VAL A 110 -7.54 -2.89 16.36
C VAL A 110 -6.37 -3.07 15.40
N SER A 111 -5.22 -3.49 15.94
CA SER A 111 -4.03 -3.77 15.13
C SER A 111 -4.28 -4.93 14.17
N VAL A 112 -4.88 -6.01 14.66
CA VAL A 112 -5.24 -7.20 13.86
C VAL A 112 -6.25 -6.87 12.76
N GLN A 113 -7.28 -6.08 13.06
CA GLN A 113 -8.32 -5.66 12.14
C GLN A 113 -7.70 -4.82 11.02
N ARG A 114 -6.92 -3.78 11.37
CA ARG A 114 -6.18 -2.95 10.41
C ARG A 114 -5.26 -3.78 9.51
N LYS A 115 -4.56 -4.74 10.08
CA LYS A 115 -3.63 -5.62 9.37
C LYS A 115 -4.32 -6.70 8.53
N SER A 116 -5.55 -7.05 8.85
CA SER A 116 -6.38 -7.89 7.99
C SER A 116 -6.72 -7.18 6.67
N PHE A 117 -6.95 -5.86 6.69
CA PHE A 117 -7.10 -5.08 5.46
C PHE A 117 -5.84 -5.04 4.61
N HIS A 118 -4.66 -4.99 5.26
CA HIS A 118 -3.38 -5.07 4.55
C HIS A 118 -3.27 -6.39 3.80
N PHE A 119 -3.53 -7.50 4.48
CA PHE A 119 -3.51 -8.83 3.86
C PHE A 119 -4.53 -8.96 2.70
N ILE A 120 -5.75 -8.44 2.85
CA ILE A 120 -6.73 -8.46 1.76
C ILE A 120 -6.27 -7.58 0.58
N ALA A 121 -5.67 -6.42 0.84
CA ALA A 121 -5.08 -5.59 -0.20
C ALA A 121 -3.98 -6.37 -0.94
N ALA A 122 -3.10 -7.07 -0.22
CA ALA A 122 -2.08 -7.96 -0.79
C ALA A 122 -2.68 -8.92 -1.83
N LEU A 123 -3.81 -9.55 -1.52
CA LEU A 123 -4.50 -10.48 -2.43
C LEU A 123 -5.06 -9.77 -3.66
N ILE A 124 -5.74 -8.62 -3.47
CA ILE A 124 -6.29 -7.82 -4.59
C ILE A 124 -5.16 -7.41 -5.54
N TYR A 125 -4.06 -6.86 -5.01
CA TYR A 125 -2.92 -6.41 -5.81
C TYR A 125 -2.23 -7.58 -6.50
N THR A 126 -1.91 -8.65 -5.78
CA THR A 126 -1.26 -9.85 -6.37
C THR A 126 -2.03 -10.37 -7.57
N ILE A 127 -3.35 -10.50 -7.45
CA ILE A 127 -4.19 -11.09 -8.50
C ILE A 127 -4.45 -10.08 -9.63
N GLY A 128 -4.57 -8.79 -9.31
CA GLY A 128 -4.67 -7.74 -10.30
C GLY A 128 -3.42 -7.59 -11.16
N ILE A 129 -2.23 -7.65 -10.55
CA ILE A 129 -0.94 -7.58 -11.26
C ILE A 129 -0.83 -8.71 -12.28
N ARG A 130 -1.18 -9.93 -11.86
CA ARG A 130 -1.10 -11.12 -12.73
C ARG A 130 -1.97 -11.00 -13.99
N SER A 131 -3.08 -10.28 -13.86
CA SER A 131 -4.17 -10.29 -14.83
C SER A 131 -4.11 -9.10 -15.77
N ASN A 132 -3.95 -7.90 -15.21
CA ASN A 132 -3.67 -6.69 -15.97
C ASN A 132 -3.10 -5.60 -15.04
N ALA A 133 -1.78 -5.56 -14.91
CA ALA A 133 -1.09 -4.58 -14.07
C ALA A 133 -1.37 -3.12 -14.46
N LEU A 134 -1.58 -2.83 -15.75
CA LEU A 134 -1.92 -1.48 -16.22
C LEU A 134 -3.33 -1.08 -15.77
N PHE A 135 -4.31 -1.98 -15.94
CA PHE A 135 -5.67 -1.75 -15.47
C PHE A 135 -5.70 -1.53 -13.96
N LEU A 136 -5.01 -2.38 -13.19
CA LEU A 136 -4.89 -2.24 -11.74
C LEU A 136 -4.25 -0.91 -11.36
N SER A 137 -3.16 -0.51 -12.03
CA SER A 137 -2.46 0.75 -11.75
C SER A 137 -3.35 1.97 -11.97
N VAL A 138 -4.12 2.01 -13.07
CA VAL A 138 -5.05 3.11 -13.34
C VAL A 138 -6.22 3.09 -12.34
N LEU A 139 -6.76 1.91 -12.03
CA LEU A 139 -7.84 1.76 -11.06
C LEU A 139 -7.39 2.22 -9.66
N SER A 140 -6.26 1.73 -9.19
CA SER A 140 -5.73 2.06 -7.87
C SER A 140 -5.35 3.54 -7.78
N ASN A 141 -4.87 4.14 -8.86
CA ASN A 141 -4.64 5.57 -8.92
C ASN A 141 -5.92 6.39 -8.72
N ASN A 142 -6.98 6.04 -9.44
CA ASN A 142 -8.28 6.69 -9.30
C ASN A 142 -8.86 6.52 -7.89
N LEU A 143 -8.66 5.34 -7.27
CA LEU A 143 -9.04 5.11 -5.88
C LEU A 143 -8.24 5.99 -4.92
N VAL A 144 -6.93 6.13 -5.10
CA VAL A 144 -6.10 7.02 -4.28
C VAL A 144 -6.61 8.45 -4.35
N VAL A 145 -6.84 8.99 -5.56
CA VAL A 145 -7.41 10.34 -5.74
C VAL A 145 -8.77 10.48 -5.04
N LEU A 146 -9.65 9.49 -5.21
CA LEU A 146 -10.95 9.46 -4.54
C LEU A 146 -10.80 9.49 -3.01
N PHE A 147 -9.88 8.72 -2.45
CA PHE A 147 -9.61 8.71 -1.01
C PHE A 147 -9.13 10.07 -0.50
N VAL A 148 -8.24 10.75 -1.23
CA VAL A 148 -7.79 12.11 -0.90
C VAL A 148 -8.97 13.08 -0.88
N ILE A 149 -9.84 13.03 -1.90
CA ILE A 149 -11.02 13.88 -1.98
C ILE A 149 -11.97 13.58 -0.80
N LEU A 150 -12.23 12.30 -0.52
CA LEU A 150 -13.11 11.89 0.57
C LEU A 150 -12.57 12.34 1.94
N ASP A 151 -11.27 12.26 2.17
CA ASP A 151 -10.69 12.73 3.43
C ASP A 151 -10.74 14.26 3.57
N PHE A 152 -10.52 15.00 2.47
CA PHE A 152 -10.68 16.45 2.47
C PHE A 152 -12.14 16.87 2.74
N LEU A 153 -13.11 16.22 2.07
CA LEU A 153 -14.54 16.46 2.28
C LEU A 153 -14.95 16.10 3.70
N ARG A 154 -14.43 15.02 4.27
CA ARG A 154 -14.65 14.63 5.67
C ARG A 154 -14.23 15.76 6.61
N ILE A 155 -13.02 16.29 6.45
CA ILE A 155 -12.48 17.35 7.31
C ILE A 155 -13.33 18.63 7.22
N LYS A 156 -13.78 18.99 6.00
CA LYS A 156 -14.50 20.25 5.76
C LYS A 156 -16.00 20.19 6.05
N LEU A 157 -16.67 19.10 5.69
CA LEU A 157 -18.13 19.02 5.66
C LEU A 157 -18.73 18.10 6.72
N ALA A 158 -18.02 17.05 7.13
CA ALA A 158 -18.56 16.02 8.02
C ALA A 158 -17.51 15.49 9.01
N PRO A 159 -16.92 16.34 9.87
CA PRO A 159 -15.80 15.96 10.74
C PRO A 159 -16.18 14.89 11.77
N THR A 160 -17.46 14.73 12.08
CA THR A 160 -18.01 13.76 13.05
C THR A 160 -18.98 12.75 12.43
N GLY A 161 -19.11 12.73 11.10
CA GLY A 161 -20.03 11.84 10.38
C GLY A 161 -19.60 10.38 10.35
N ILE A 162 -20.43 9.53 9.72
CA ILE A 162 -20.17 8.08 9.56
C ILE A 162 -18.79 7.81 8.96
N LEU A 163 -18.38 8.60 7.96
CA LEU A 163 -17.05 8.47 7.33
C LEU A 163 -15.92 8.71 8.33
N SER A 164 -16.09 9.66 9.26
CA SER A 164 -15.12 9.94 10.31
C SER A 164 -15.04 8.80 11.32
N GLN A 165 -16.19 8.23 11.70
CA GLN A 165 -16.24 7.06 12.57
C GLN A 165 -15.59 5.83 11.92
N LEU A 166 -15.79 5.63 10.62
CA LEU A 166 -15.15 4.55 9.87
C LEU A 166 -13.63 4.76 9.80
N PHE A 167 -13.16 5.96 9.46
CA PHE A 167 -11.72 6.28 9.40
C PHE A 167 -11.05 6.18 10.77
N GLN A 168 -11.76 6.56 11.84
CA GLN A 168 -11.25 6.42 13.20
C GLN A 168 -10.92 4.96 13.57
N ARG A 169 -11.60 3.97 12.97
CA ARG A 169 -11.29 2.55 13.17
C ARG A 169 -9.97 2.12 12.53
N TYR A 170 -9.47 2.87 11.56
CA TYR A 170 -8.17 2.63 10.91
C TYR A 170 -7.01 3.36 11.59
N ARG A 171 -7.30 4.24 12.55
CA ARG A 171 -6.31 5.01 13.29
C ARG A 171 -5.39 4.07 14.07
N ASP A 172 -4.09 4.28 13.95
CA ASP A 172 -3.13 3.61 14.82
C ASP A 172 -3.06 4.31 16.18
N SER A 173 -3.07 3.54 17.28
CA SER A 173 -2.84 4.08 18.61
C SER A 173 -1.45 4.69 18.78
N HIS A 174 -0.51 4.32 17.90
CA HIS A 174 0.86 4.84 17.87
C HIS A 174 1.06 6.03 16.91
N GLN A 175 0.03 6.45 16.18
CA GLN A 175 0.13 7.59 15.28
C GLN A 175 -0.03 8.92 16.00
N ASP A 176 0.59 9.97 15.44
CA ASP A 176 0.46 11.35 15.94
C ASP A 176 -1.02 11.72 16.05
N PRO A 177 -1.47 12.26 17.21
CA PRO A 177 -2.86 12.62 17.38
C PRO A 177 -3.38 13.67 16.39
N ASN A 178 -2.48 14.42 15.74
CA ASN A 178 -2.77 15.47 14.77
C ASN A 178 -2.88 14.96 13.33
N LEU A 179 -2.56 13.69 13.06
CA LEU A 179 -2.68 13.10 11.73
C LEU A 179 -4.15 12.95 11.32
N SER A 180 -4.46 13.09 10.03
CA SER A 180 -5.82 12.81 9.56
C SER A 180 -6.21 11.36 9.85
N LEU A 181 -7.47 11.17 10.25
CA LEU A 181 -8.03 9.84 10.47
C LEU A 181 -8.00 8.98 9.21
N GLY A 182 -8.06 9.60 8.02
CA GLY A 182 -8.02 8.89 6.73
C GLY A 182 -6.61 8.48 6.28
N PHE A 183 -5.57 9.08 6.86
CA PHE A 183 -4.18 8.85 6.44
C PHE A 183 -3.75 7.38 6.43
N PRO A 184 -4.10 6.53 7.42
CA PRO A 184 -3.65 5.14 7.43
C PRO A 184 -4.27 4.30 6.31
N ALA A 185 -5.54 4.57 5.99
CA ALA A 185 -6.24 3.91 4.87
C ALA A 185 -5.68 4.38 3.53
N PHE A 186 -5.35 5.66 3.41
CA PHE A 186 -4.64 6.21 2.27
C PHE A 186 -3.26 5.56 2.08
N LEU A 187 -2.48 5.45 3.17
CA LEU A 187 -1.13 4.87 3.13
C LEU A 187 -1.16 3.42 2.63
N LEU A 188 -2.15 2.62 3.05
CA LEU A 188 -2.33 1.24 2.60
C LEU A 188 -2.49 1.14 1.07
N LEU A 189 -3.32 2.00 0.48
CA LEU A 189 -3.51 2.02 -0.97
C LEU A 189 -2.29 2.58 -1.68
N TYR A 190 -1.66 3.59 -1.09
CA TYR A 190 -0.56 4.31 -1.68
C TYR A 190 0.70 3.45 -1.79
N VAL A 191 1.06 2.73 -0.73
CA VAL A 191 2.28 1.91 -0.67
C VAL A 191 2.33 0.88 -1.79
N ASN A 192 1.19 0.29 -2.15
CA ASN A 192 1.12 -0.66 -3.26
C ASN A 192 0.90 0.01 -4.63
N THR A 193 0.23 1.15 -4.68
CA THR A 193 0.00 1.91 -5.92
C THR A 193 1.28 2.55 -6.45
N LEU A 194 2.14 3.07 -5.57
CA LEU A 194 3.32 3.84 -5.97
C LEU A 194 4.32 2.99 -6.77
N PRO A 195 4.72 1.77 -6.36
CA PRO A 195 5.57 0.91 -7.16
C PRO A 195 4.94 0.56 -8.53
N LEU A 196 3.63 0.36 -8.59
CA LEU A 196 2.92 0.10 -9.85
C LEU A 196 2.97 1.30 -10.79
N LEU A 197 2.77 2.50 -10.25
CA LEU A 197 2.81 3.74 -11.01
C LEU A 197 4.21 4.06 -11.52
N LEU A 198 5.22 3.92 -10.65
CA LEU A 198 6.59 4.29 -10.95
C LEU A 198 7.25 3.32 -11.92
N PHE A 199 7.02 2.02 -11.72
CA PHE A 199 7.80 1.01 -12.42
C PHE A 199 7.05 0.30 -13.55
N ARG A 200 5.79 0.66 -13.83
CA ARG A 200 4.96 0.21 -14.98
C ARG A 200 5.35 -1.17 -15.52
N SER A 201 5.04 -2.23 -14.76
CA SER A 201 5.33 -3.66 -15.08
C SER A 201 6.79 -4.07 -15.25
N HIS A 202 7.76 -3.15 -15.23
CA HIS A 202 9.18 -3.45 -15.46
C HIS A 202 9.96 -3.79 -14.19
N PHE A 203 9.56 -3.28 -13.01
CA PHE A 203 10.17 -3.67 -11.73
C PHE A 203 9.19 -4.41 -10.84
N HIS A 204 9.00 -5.66 -11.21
CA HIS A 204 8.34 -6.69 -10.42
C HIS A 204 8.86 -6.74 -8.97
N CYS A 205 10.18 -6.63 -8.76
CA CYS A 205 10.82 -6.71 -7.44
C CYS A 205 10.30 -5.69 -6.42
N ALA A 206 10.10 -4.43 -6.82
CA ALA A 206 9.67 -3.35 -5.93
C ALA A 206 8.19 -3.49 -5.52
N ILE A 207 7.36 -3.95 -6.45
CA ILE A 207 5.93 -4.19 -6.20
C ILE A 207 5.78 -5.38 -5.25
N ILE A 208 6.53 -6.45 -5.47
CA ILE A 208 6.53 -7.62 -4.61
C ILE A 208 7.09 -7.29 -3.23
N SER A 209 8.19 -6.54 -3.14
CA SER A 209 8.76 -6.20 -1.85
C SER A 209 7.73 -5.43 -1.02
N SER A 210 6.99 -4.50 -1.62
CA SER A 210 5.86 -3.83 -0.97
C SER A 210 4.83 -4.83 -0.43
N ILE A 211 4.30 -5.71 -1.29
CA ILE A 211 3.26 -6.68 -0.92
C ILE A 211 3.75 -7.64 0.16
N ILE A 212 4.93 -8.24 -0.03
CA ILE A 212 5.50 -9.21 0.90
C ILE A 212 5.78 -8.57 2.26
N THR A 213 6.37 -7.38 2.29
CA THR A 213 6.88 -6.79 3.53
C THR A 213 5.80 -6.00 4.26
N VAL A 214 5.12 -5.10 3.57
CA VAL A 214 4.14 -4.18 4.17
C VAL A 214 2.78 -4.84 4.34
N ASP A 215 2.34 -5.63 3.36
CA ASP A 215 0.99 -6.20 3.46
C ASP A 215 0.97 -7.53 4.21
N ILE A 216 1.91 -8.43 3.91
CA ILE A 216 1.93 -9.78 4.46
C ILE A 216 2.77 -9.83 5.73
N GLY A 217 4.06 -9.50 5.64
CA GLY A 217 5.01 -9.59 6.74
C GLY A 217 4.55 -8.79 7.95
N ASP A 218 4.24 -7.52 7.78
CA ASP A 218 3.80 -6.62 8.85
C ASP A 218 2.43 -7.04 9.43
N ALA A 219 1.55 -7.65 8.61
CA ALA A 219 0.29 -8.19 9.11
C ALA A 219 0.51 -9.41 10.02
N PHE A 220 1.35 -10.36 9.61
CA PHE A 220 1.65 -11.53 10.42
C PHE A 220 2.49 -11.18 11.65
N ALA A 221 3.42 -10.22 11.57
CA ALA A 221 4.12 -9.69 12.74
C ALA A 221 3.14 -9.17 13.80
N ALA A 222 2.16 -8.36 13.38
CA ALA A 222 1.18 -7.81 14.30
C ALA A 222 0.25 -8.89 14.86
N ILE A 223 -0.25 -9.81 14.03
CA ILE A 223 -1.15 -10.89 14.46
C ILE A 223 -0.41 -11.81 15.42
N VAL A 224 0.66 -12.45 14.98
CA VAL A 224 1.40 -13.44 15.78
C VAL A 224 2.09 -12.78 16.97
N GLY A 225 2.63 -11.58 16.83
CA GLY A 225 3.22 -10.82 17.93
C GLY A 225 2.18 -10.45 19.01
N SER A 226 0.94 -10.12 18.63
CA SER A 226 -0.12 -9.78 19.59
C SER A 226 -0.65 -10.99 20.37
N TYR A 227 -0.76 -12.14 19.71
CA TYR A 227 -1.22 -13.39 20.33
C TYR A 227 -0.09 -14.11 21.08
N CYS A 228 1.02 -14.40 20.41
CA CYS A 228 2.10 -15.23 20.95
C CYS A 228 3.15 -14.42 21.73
N GLY A 229 3.40 -13.15 21.36
CA GLY A 229 4.44 -12.31 21.96
C GLY A 229 4.16 -11.86 23.40
N LYS A 230 2.97 -12.13 23.95
CA LYS A 230 2.65 -11.89 25.37
C LYS A 230 3.17 -12.98 26.30
N TYR A 231 3.34 -14.20 25.79
CA TYR A 231 3.77 -15.35 26.58
C TYR A 231 5.30 -15.44 26.74
N PHE A 232 6.06 -14.55 26.07
CA PHE A 232 7.53 -14.57 26.07
C PHE A 232 8.12 -13.18 26.35
N PRO A 233 8.27 -12.79 27.64
CA PRO A 233 8.63 -11.43 28.04
C PRO A 233 10.07 -10.99 27.65
N ILE A 234 10.99 -11.93 27.41
CA ILE A 234 12.41 -11.64 27.07
C ILE A 234 12.57 -11.17 25.61
N THR A 235 11.49 -11.10 24.83
CA THR A 235 11.54 -10.93 23.38
C THR A 235 11.10 -9.55 22.87
N ARG A 236 11.01 -8.51 23.69
CA ARG A 236 10.48 -7.19 23.25
C ARG A 236 11.56 -6.14 22.99
N CYS A 237 11.45 -5.47 21.84
CA CYS A 237 12.15 -4.24 21.51
C CYS A 237 11.09 -3.13 21.39
N GLY A 238 10.98 -2.28 22.41
CA GLY A 238 9.87 -1.32 22.51
C GLY A 238 8.49 -2.00 22.49
N ASN A 239 7.64 -1.59 21.56
CA ASN A 239 6.30 -2.18 21.36
C ASN A 239 6.29 -3.41 20.42
N LYS A 240 7.44 -3.78 19.87
CA LYS A 240 7.59 -4.90 18.93
C LYS A 240 8.13 -6.14 19.64
N THR A 241 7.90 -7.32 19.06
CA THR A 241 8.32 -8.61 19.63
C THR A 241 9.18 -9.37 18.62
N LEU A 242 10.24 -10.04 19.06
CA LEU A 242 11.08 -10.90 18.21
C LEU A 242 10.25 -12.02 17.58
N ILE A 243 9.21 -12.52 18.27
CA ILE A 243 8.28 -13.51 17.70
C ILE A 243 7.50 -12.91 16.52
N GLY A 244 7.06 -11.66 16.64
CA GLY A 244 6.44 -10.92 15.55
C GLY A 244 7.40 -10.79 14.36
N THR A 245 8.64 -10.36 14.61
CA THR A 245 9.66 -10.22 13.55
C THR A 245 10.05 -11.56 12.92
N LEU A 246 10.14 -12.65 13.69
CA LEU A 246 10.34 -13.99 13.13
C LEU A 246 9.14 -14.42 12.27
N SER A 247 7.92 -14.13 12.74
CA SER A 247 6.71 -14.38 11.95
C SER A 247 6.72 -13.57 10.65
N PHE A 248 7.14 -12.30 10.69
CA PHE A 248 7.32 -11.47 9.50
C PHE A 248 8.25 -12.16 8.50
N ILE A 249 9.45 -12.57 8.94
CA ILE A 249 10.47 -13.15 8.06
C ILE A 249 9.97 -14.44 7.43
N ILE A 250 9.42 -15.36 8.25
CA ILE A 250 8.95 -16.67 7.79
C ILE A 250 7.80 -16.51 6.79
N THR A 251 6.81 -15.67 7.11
CA THR A 251 5.64 -15.48 6.24
C THR A 251 6.00 -14.71 4.98
N SER A 252 6.93 -13.75 5.05
CA SER A 252 7.45 -13.03 3.90
C SER A 252 8.13 -13.97 2.90
N ILE A 253 8.97 -14.90 3.39
CA ILE A 253 9.61 -15.91 2.53
C ILE A 253 8.56 -16.85 1.93
N PHE A 254 7.66 -17.39 2.76
CA PHE A 254 6.67 -18.36 2.33
C PHE A 254 5.70 -17.80 1.27
N PHE A 255 5.05 -16.67 1.58
CA PHE A 255 4.17 -16.01 0.62
C PHE A 255 4.95 -15.43 -0.56
N GLY A 256 6.19 -15.00 -0.35
CA GLY A 256 7.07 -14.57 -1.42
C GLY A 256 7.33 -15.66 -2.46
N MET A 257 7.56 -16.89 -2.02
CA MET A 257 7.67 -18.05 -2.92
C MET A 257 6.38 -18.30 -3.69
N ILE A 258 5.23 -18.23 -3.03
CA ILE A 258 3.91 -18.39 -3.67
C ILE A 258 3.71 -17.31 -4.73
N ILE A 259 3.93 -16.05 -4.39
CA ILE A 259 3.77 -14.90 -5.29
C ILE A 259 4.75 -15.00 -6.47
N ASN A 260 6.01 -15.35 -6.22
CA ASN A 260 7.04 -15.54 -7.26
C ASN A 260 6.74 -16.69 -8.23
N THR A 261 5.92 -17.65 -7.81
CA THR A 261 5.42 -18.73 -8.66
C THR A 261 4.18 -18.29 -9.43
N TYR A 262 3.25 -17.60 -8.75
CA TYR A 262 1.97 -17.19 -9.31
C TYR A 262 2.12 -16.07 -10.35
N ILE A 263 2.96 -15.09 -10.06
CA ILE A 263 3.44 -14.08 -10.99
C ILE A 263 4.89 -14.49 -11.31
N PRO A 264 5.26 -14.75 -12.57
CA PRO A 264 6.60 -15.22 -12.92
C PRO A 264 7.60 -14.07 -12.84
N LEU A 265 8.09 -13.81 -11.63
CA LEU A 265 8.89 -12.62 -11.31
C LEU A 265 10.40 -12.93 -11.33
N TYR A 266 10.76 -14.22 -11.37
CA TYR A 266 12.13 -14.72 -11.46
C TYR A 266 13.06 -14.24 -10.33
N LEU A 267 12.51 -13.99 -9.14
CA LEU A 267 13.33 -13.73 -7.95
C LEU A 267 14.01 -15.02 -7.49
N SER A 268 15.30 -14.94 -7.17
CA SER A 268 15.99 -16.06 -6.55
C SER A 268 15.59 -16.21 -5.08
N PHE A 269 15.67 -17.43 -4.55
CA PHE A 269 15.40 -17.69 -3.12
C PHE A 269 16.26 -16.80 -2.20
N ASN A 270 17.53 -16.62 -2.54
CA ASN A 270 18.45 -15.77 -1.78
C ASN A 270 18.00 -14.30 -1.74
N GLN A 271 17.44 -13.78 -2.84
CA GLN A 271 16.89 -12.42 -2.87
C GLN A 271 15.65 -12.30 -1.97
N LEU A 272 14.75 -13.29 -1.99
CA LEU A 272 13.58 -13.31 -1.11
C LEU A 272 13.97 -13.35 0.37
N VAL A 273 14.95 -14.20 0.72
CA VAL A 273 15.50 -14.28 2.09
C VAL A 273 16.12 -12.95 2.50
N LEU A 274 16.94 -12.34 1.65
CA LEU A 274 17.58 -11.06 1.93
C LEU A 274 16.57 -9.93 2.16
N ILE A 275 15.56 -9.80 1.28
CA ILE A 275 14.50 -8.81 1.40
C ILE A 275 13.70 -9.02 2.70
N SER A 276 13.38 -10.27 3.02
CA SER A 276 12.58 -10.62 4.20
C SER A 276 13.33 -10.34 5.50
N ILE A 277 14.61 -10.71 5.58
CA ILE A 277 15.45 -10.45 6.77
C ILE A 277 15.70 -8.96 6.95
N THR A 278 16.10 -8.25 5.89
CA THR A 278 16.39 -6.81 6.00
C THR A 278 15.16 -6.03 6.41
N SER A 279 14.00 -6.31 5.81
CA SER A 279 12.74 -5.63 6.15
C SER A 279 12.24 -6.01 7.54
N GLY A 280 12.38 -7.28 7.94
CA GLY A 280 12.01 -7.71 9.30
C GLY A 280 12.89 -7.07 10.37
N LEU A 281 14.19 -6.93 10.13
CA LEU A 281 15.08 -6.22 11.06
C LEU A 281 14.77 -4.73 11.13
N MET A 282 14.43 -4.09 9.99
CA MET A 282 13.95 -2.70 9.97
C MET A 282 12.62 -2.51 10.69
N GLU A 283 11.76 -3.54 10.75
CA GLU A 283 10.50 -3.50 11.50
C GLU A 283 10.72 -3.53 13.02
N LEU A 284 11.83 -4.09 13.47
CA LEU A 284 12.21 -4.19 14.89
C LEU A 284 12.85 -2.91 15.44
N THR A 285 13.39 -2.05 14.58
CA THR A 285 14.03 -0.76 14.92
C THR A 285 13.03 0.38 14.95
#